data_AF-A0A535FEZ0-F1
#
_entry.id   AF-A0A535FEZ0-F1
#
_cell.length_a   1.000
_cell.length_b   1.000
_cell.length_c   1.000
_cell.angle_alpha   90.00
_cell.angle_beta   90.00
_cell.angle_gamma   90.00
#
_symmetry.space_group_name_H-M   'P 1'
#
loop_
_entity.id
_entity.type
_entity.pdbx_description
1 polymer ?
#
loop_
_entity_poly.entity_id
_entity_poly.type
_entity_poly.pdbx_seq_one_letter_code
_entity_poly.pdbx_strand_id
1 'polypeptide(L)'
;MVRNLYRFYLYIVYIALLCFIVAALRGLLSVALAFTPLRGSAGTLPDHTLVVQSISFAVIALVIAGALAALHYWLIRRDVSSDATAGASAIRSFFLNMTEALGIAVAVPLIGFMVIGNLARYPESGVVEYAATALPILALVI
;
A
#
# COMPACT_ATOMS: atom_id res chain seq x y z
N MET A 1 27.51 -2.06 16.16
CA MET A 1 26.74 -0.92 15.58
C MET A 1 26.45 -1.06 14.09
N VAL A 2 27.44 -1.34 13.22
CA VAL A 2 27.26 -1.43 11.75
C VAL A 2 26.11 -2.37 11.31
N ARG A 3 25.97 -3.52 11.99
CA ARG A 3 24.94 -4.52 11.71
C ARG A 3 23.51 -4.04 12.01
N ASN A 4 23.34 -3.18 13.00
CA ASN A 4 22.04 -2.56 13.31
C ASN A 4 21.67 -1.49 12.28
N LEU A 5 22.67 -0.75 11.77
CA LEU A 5 22.50 0.23 10.70
C LEU A 5 22.06 -0.45 9.39
N TYR A 6 22.65 -1.62 9.08
CA TYR A 6 22.25 -2.44 7.94
C TYR A 6 20.79 -2.93 8.04
N ARG A 7 20.36 -3.41 9.22
CA ARG A 7 18.97 -3.81 9.46
C ARG A 7 18.00 -2.63 9.31
N PHE A 8 18.36 -1.48 9.87
CA PHE A 8 17.56 -0.25 9.75
C PHE A 8 17.38 0.17 8.29
N TYR A 9 18.47 0.13 7.49
CA TYR A 9 18.41 0.39 6.06
C TYR A 9 17.46 -0.57 5.33
N LEU A 10 17.56 -1.89 5.58
CA LEU A 10 16.68 -2.87 4.95
C LEU A 10 15.20 -2.61 5.23
N TYR A 11 14.85 -2.22 6.47
CA TYR A 11 13.46 -1.92 6.82
C TYR A 11 12.96 -0.61 6.21
N ILE A 12 13.80 0.42 6.10
CA ILE A 12 13.41 1.66 5.41
C ILE A 12 13.13 1.39 3.93
N VAL A 13 14.01 0.65 3.25
CA VAL A 13 13.82 0.32 1.83
C VAL A 13 12.56 -0.52 1.65
N TYR A 14 12.28 -1.45 2.58
CA TYR A 14 11.05 -2.22 2.57
C TYR A 14 9.80 -1.32 2.72
N ILE A 15 9.80 -0.34 3.62
CA ILE A 15 8.69 0.61 3.75
C ILE A 15 8.51 1.45 2.48
N ALA A 16 9.61 1.95 1.89
CA ALA A 16 9.55 2.67 0.62
C ALA A 16 8.93 1.81 -0.49
N LEU A 17 9.26 0.52 -0.51
CA LEU A 17 8.68 -0.45 -1.44
C LEU A 17 7.18 -0.64 -1.21
N LEU A 18 6.73 -0.73 0.04
CA LEU A 18 5.31 -0.77 0.37
C LEU A 18 4.58 0.49 -0.09
N CYS A 19 5.14 1.68 0.13
CA CYS A 19 4.57 2.93 -0.36
C CYS A 19 4.46 2.95 -1.90
N PHE A 20 5.46 2.41 -2.59
CA PHE A 20 5.43 2.28 -4.05
C PHE A 20 4.32 1.34 -4.52
N ILE A 21 4.13 0.19 -3.84
CA ILE A 21 3.02 -0.73 -4.13
C ILE A 21 1.67 -0.06 -3.87
N VAL A 22 1.51 0.66 -2.75
CA VAL A 22 0.29 1.44 -2.46
C VAL A 22 -0.02 2.42 -3.58
N ALA A 23 0.97 3.16 -4.07
CA ALA A 23 0.78 4.13 -5.14
C ALA A 23 0.35 3.46 -6.46
N ALA A 24 0.98 2.35 -6.82
CA ALA A 24 0.63 1.57 -8.01
C ALA A 24 -0.80 1.00 -7.92
N LEU A 25 -1.15 0.40 -6.79
CA LEU A 25 -2.49 -0.14 -6.56
C LEU A 25 -3.54 0.97 -6.50
N ARG A 26 -3.24 2.11 -5.86
CA ARG A 26 -4.14 3.28 -5.85
C ARG A 26 -4.48 3.74 -7.26
N GLY A 27 -3.48 3.85 -8.14
CA GLY A 27 -3.69 4.24 -9.54
C GLY A 27 -4.63 3.27 -10.28
N LEU A 28 -4.39 1.97 -10.13
CA LEU A 28 -5.22 0.93 -10.73
C LEU A 28 -6.65 0.93 -10.15
N LEU A 29 -6.79 0.96 -8.83
CA LEU A 29 -8.07 0.96 -8.13
C LEU A 29 -8.88 2.22 -8.43
N SER A 30 -8.24 3.38 -8.55
CA SER A 30 -8.94 4.61 -8.91
C SER A 30 -9.63 4.47 -10.25
N VAL A 31 -8.97 3.85 -11.24
CA VAL A 31 -9.57 3.60 -12.55
C VAL A 31 -10.64 2.51 -12.45
N ALA A 32 -10.36 1.39 -11.78
CA ALA A 32 -11.28 0.28 -11.66
C ALA A 32 -12.59 0.69 -10.96
N LEU A 33 -12.49 1.42 -9.85
CA LEU A 33 -13.65 1.88 -9.08
C LEU A 33 -14.42 2.99 -9.81
N ALA A 34 -13.79 3.75 -10.72
CA ALA A 34 -14.48 4.72 -11.56
C ALA A 34 -15.44 4.08 -12.59
N PHE A 35 -15.34 2.76 -12.84
CA PHE A 35 -16.35 2.02 -13.60
C PHE A 35 -17.57 1.60 -12.76
N THR A 36 -17.54 1.85 -11.46
CA THR A 36 -18.63 1.51 -10.53
C THR A 36 -19.47 2.75 -10.18
N PRO A 37 -20.65 2.57 -9.56
CA PRO A 37 -21.44 3.69 -9.04
C PRO A 37 -20.71 4.56 -8.00
N LEU A 38 -19.60 4.07 -7.41
CA LEU A 38 -18.82 4.83 -6.44
C LEU A 38 -18.25 6.13 -7.00
N ARG A 39 -18.21 6.32 -8.32
CA ARG A 39 -17.75 7.56 -8.97
C ARG A 39 -18.69 8.75 -8.79
N GLY A 40 -19.93 8.50 -8.36
CA GLY A 40 -20.96 9.53 -8.28
C GLY A 40 -21.58 9.88 -9.64
N SER A 41 -22.61 10.72 -9.63
CA SER A 41 -23.36 11.10 -10.85
C SER A 41 -22.60 12.08 -11.74
N ALA A 42 -21.77 12.94 -11.16
CA ALA A 42 -20.93 13.90 -11.87
C ALA A 42 -19.56 13.31 -12.30
N GLY A 43 -19.25 12.07 -11.92
CA GLY A 43 -17.96 11.43 -12.22
C GLY A 43 -17.85 11.04 -13.69
N THR A 44 -16.78 11.49 -14.35
CA THR A 44 -16.45 11.11 -15.73
C THR A 44 -15.85 9.70 -15.79
N LEU A 45 -16.22 8.92 -16.81
CA LEU A 45 -15.56 7.65 -17.04
C LEU A 45 -14.09 7.86 -17.45
N PRO A 46 -13.19 6.98 -17.01
CA PRO A 46 -11.83 6.91 -17.53
C PRO A 46 -11.83 6.66 -19.04
N ASP A 47 -10.98 7.40 -19.77
CA ASP A 47 -10.70 7.10 -21.17
C ASP A 47 -9.82 5.84 -21.32
N HIS A 48 -9.88 5.19 -22.48
CA HIS A 48 -9.12 3.99 -22.81
C HIS A 48 -7.61 4.15 -22.56
N THR A 49 -7.05 5.32 -22.87
CA THR A 49 -5.63 5.60 -22.62
C THR A 49 -5.29 5.53 -21.14
N LEU A 50 -6.12 6.10 -20.27
CA LEU A 50 -5.90 6.07 -18.82
C LEU A 50 -5.99 4.64 -18.29
N VAL A 51 -6.96 3.85 -18.79
CA VAL A 51 -7.12 2.44 -18.42
C VAL A 51 -5.87 1.63 -18.74
N VAL A 52 -5.39 1.71 -19.98
CA VAL A 52 -4.21 0.96 -20.41
C VAL A 52 -2.98 1.40 -19.60
N GLN A 53 -2.78 2.70 -19.41
CA GLN A 53 -1.64 3.22 -18.64
C GLN A 53 -1.66 2.72 -17.19
N SER A 54 -2.80 2.80 -16.50
CA SER A 54 -2.90 2.35 -15.10
C SER A 54 -2.69 0.84 -14.96
N ILE A 55 -3.20 0.03 -15.90
CA ILE A 55 -2.97 -1.42 -15.90
C ILE A 55 -1.49 -1.72 -16.17
N SER A 56 -0.91 -1.15 -17.23
CA SER A 56 0.50 -1.38 -17.57
C SER A 56 1.43 -0.94 -16.44
N PHE A 57 1.19 0.23 -15.86
CA PHE A 57 1.97 0.72 -14.72
C PHE A 57 1.85 -0.22 -13.53
N ALA A 58 0.65 -0.62 -13.13
CA ALA A 58 0.45 -1.50 -11.99
C ALA A 58 1.12 -2.86 -12.19
N VAL A 59 1.00 -3.46 -13.39
CA VAL A 59 1.66 -4.75 -13.70
C VAL A 59 3.17 -4.62 -13.59
N ILE A 60 3.78 -3.62 -14.24
CA ILE A 60 5.23 -3.41 -14.21
C ILE A 60 5.71 -3.11 -12.78
N ALA A 61 5.00 -2.23 -12.08
CA ALA A 61 5.31 -1.88 -10.70
C ALA A 61 5.25 -3.09 -9.76
N LEU A 62 4.22 -3.94 -9.88
CA LEU A 62 4.09 -5.16 -9.07
C LEU A 62 5.16 -6.20 -9.40
N VAL A 63 5.56 -6.34 -10.67
CA VAL A 63 6.66 -7.23 -11.06
C VAL A 63 7.98 -6.77 -10.42
N ILE A 64 8.31 -5.48 -10.56
CA ILE A 64 9.53 -4.92 -9.98
C ILE A 64 9.48 -5.00 -8.46
N ALA A 65 8.36 -4.61 -7.86
CA ALA A 65 8.20 -4.59 -6.41
C ALA A 65 8.22 -6.01 -5.82
N GLY A 66 7.58 -6.97 -6.48
CA GLY A 66 7.61 -8.38 -6.09
C GLY A 66 9.02 -8.96 -6.13
N ALA A 67 9.79 -8.68 -7.19
CA ALA A 67 11.18 -9.12 -7.28
C ALA A 67 12.06 -8.51 -6.19
N LEU A 68 11.92 -7.20 -5.93
CA LEU A 68 12.66 -6.52 -4.87
C LEU A 68 12.23 -6.98 -3.47
N ALA A 69 10.95 -7.23 -3.24
CA ALA A 69 10.43 -7.74 -1.97
C ALA A 69 10.95 -9.15 -1.71
N ALA A 70 10.98 -10.02 -2.72
CA ALA A 70 11.54 -11.37 -2.61
C ALA A 70 13.04 -11.32 -2.28
N LEU A 71 13.80 -10.42 -2.92
CA LEU A 71 15.22 -10.22 -2.62
C LEU A 71 15.43 -9.72 -1.18
N HIS A 72 14.65 -8.73 -0.73
CA HIS A 72 14.74 -8.22 0.64
C HIS A 72 14.37 -9.29 1.66
N TYR A 73 13.31 -10.05 1.40
CA TYR A 73 12.90 -11.16 2.25
C TYR A 73 14.00 -12.22 2.35
N TRP A 74 14.64 -12.56 1.23
CA TRP A 74 15.78 -13.48 1.22
C TRP A 74 16.97 -12.95 2.02
N LEU A 75 17.31 -11.65 1.87
CA LEU A 75 18.39 -11.01 2.63
C LEU A 75 18.11 -11.02 4.14
N ILE A 76 16.87 -10.71 4.55
CA ILE A 76 16.46 -10.75 5.96
C ILE A 76 16.54 -12.18 6.50
N ARG A 77 16.02 -13.18 5.76
CA ARG A 77 16.05 -14.58 6.18
C ARG A 77 17.48 -15.11 6.31
N ARG A 78 18.37 -14.70 5.39
CA ARG A 78 19.80 -15.01 5.47
C ARG A 78 20.44 -14.38 6.71
N ASP A 79 20.15 -13.12 7.02
CA ASP A 79 20.66 -12.48 8.25
C ASP A 79 20.17 -13.21 9.51
N VAL A 80 18.88 -13.57 9.58
CA VAL A 80 18.31 -14.33 10.71
C VAL A 80 18.93 -15.72 10.86
N SER A 81 19.22 -16.42 9.75
CA SER A 81 19.94 -17.70 9.83
C SER A 81 21.37 -17.57 10.35
N SER A 82 22.00 -16.41 10.15
CA SER A 82 23.37 -16.15 10.60
C SER A 82 23.46 -15.63 12.03
N ASP A 83 22.34 -15.14 12.58
CA ASP A 83 22.24 -14.52 13.90
C ASP A 83 20.83 -14.69 14.47
N ALA A 84 20.65 -15.63 15.39
CA ALA A 84 19.36 -15.91 16.02
C ALA A 84 18.78 -14.70 16.78
N THR A 85 19.62 -13.77 17.23
CA THR A 85 19.15 -12.54 17.90
C THR A 85 18.50 -11.54 16.94
N ALA A 86 18.70 -11.70 15.63
CA ALA A 86 18.05 -10.89 14.60
C ALA A 86 16.54 -11.15 14.51
N GLY A 87 16.11 -12.40 14.74
CA GLY A 87 14.70 -12.81 14.64
C GLY A 87 13.81 -12.17 15.70
N ALA A 88 14.35 -11.90 16.89
CA ALA A 88 13.68 -11.27 18.04
C ALA A 88 14.08 -9.79 18.23
N SER A 89 14.69 -9.16 17.23
CA SER A 89 15.20 -7.79 17.35
C SER A 89 14.08 -6.77 17.51
N ALA A 90 14.23 -5.86 18.47
CA ALA A 90 13.34 -4.72 18.70
C ALA A 90 13.18 -3.81 17.46
N ILE A 91 14.17 -3.81 16.55
CA ILE A 91 14.11 -3.08 15.28
C ILE A 91 13.00 -3.66 14.40
N ARG A 92 12.92 -5.00 14.30
CA ARG A 92 11.91 -5.69 13.48
C ARG A 92 10.49 -5.40 14.01
N SER A 93 10.28 -5.55 15.31
CA SER A 93 8.98 -5.29 15.93
C SER A 93 8.58 -3.82 15.82
N PHE A 94 9.53 -2.88 16.00
CA PHE A 94 9.27 -1.46 15.80
C PHE A 94 8.76 -1.17 14.39
N PHE A 95 9.46 -1.64 13.34
CA PHE A 95 9.06 -1.34 11.96
C PHE A 95 7.75 -2.01 11.54
N LEU A 96 7.49 -3.25 11.99
CA LEU A 96 6.22 -3.93 11.74
C LEU A 96 5.07 -3.18 12.42
N ASN A 97 5.18 -2.98 13.73
CA ASN A 97 4.13 -2.32 14.51
C ASN A 97 3.90 -0.87 14.06
N MET A 98 4.96 -0.15 13.67
CA MET A 98 4.84 1.22 13.15
C MET A 98 4.10 1.25 11.82
N THR A 99 4.42 0.33 10.89
CA THR A 99 3.76 0.27 9.58
C THR A 99 2.28 -0.10 9.73
N GLU A 100 1.97 -1.06 10.60
CA GLU A 100 0.60 -1.44 10.96
C GLU A 100 -0.15 -0.27 11.61
N ALA A 101 0.42 0.34 12.64
CA ALA A 101 -0.21 1.45 13.36
C ALA A 101 -0.49 2.64 12.44
N LEU A 102 0.45 3.02 11.57
CA LEU A 102 0.26 4.08 10.59
C LEU A 102 -0.79 3.70 9.55
N GLY A 103 -0.75 2.47 9.04
CA GLY A 103 -1.73 1.98 8.08
C GLY A 103 -3.15 2.03 8.62
N ILE A 104 -3.36 1.55 9.84
CA ILE A 104 -4.66 1.59 10.54
C ILE A 104 -5.07 3.04 10.82
N ALA A 105 -4.18 3.86 11.39
CA ALA A 105 -4.48 5.24 11.78
C ALA A 105 -4.85 6.12 10.58
N VAL A 106 -4.35 5.82 9.39
CA VAL A 106 -4.70 6.56 8.16
C VAL A 106 -5.93 5.95 7.47
N ALA A 107 -5.91 4.65 7.21
CA ALA A 107 -6.89 4.05 6.31
C ALA A 107 -8.26 3.81 6.96
N VAL A 108 -8.31 3.51 8.27
CA VAL A 108 -9.59 3.31 8.97
C VAL A 108 -10.41 4.59 9.02
N PRO A 109 -9.86 5.77 9.42
CA PRO A 109 -10.60 7.01 9.32
C PRO A 109 -11.01 7.36 7.89
N LEU A 110 -10.15 7.07 6.90
CA LEU A 110 -10.46 7.34 5.50
C LEU A 110 -11.68 6.52 5.01
N ILE A 111 -11.73 5.23 5.34
CA ILE A 111 -12.91 4.40 5.05
C ILE A 111 -14.13 4.90 5.84
N GLY A 112 -14.00 5.06 7.15
CA GLY A 112 -15.13 5.37 8.03
C GLY A 112 -15.78 6.71 7.72
N PHE A 113 -14.99 7.78 7.63
CA PHE A 113 -15.50 9.13 7.41
C PHE A 113 -15.67 9.46 5.94
N MET A 114 -14.66 9.17 5.10
CA MET A 114 -14.66 9.66 3.72
C MET A 114 -15.34 8.73 2.72
N VAL A 115 -15.42 7.42 3.00
CA VAL A 115 -16.13 6.48 2.13
C VAL A 115 -17.53 6.22 2.69
N ILE A 116 -17.63 5.56 3.84
CA ILE A 116 -18.91 5.15 4.42
C ILE A 116 -19.74 6.38 4.80
N GLY A 117 -19.15 7.35 5.49
CA GLY A 117 -19.84 8.58 5.89
C GLY A 117 -20.39 9.38 4.72
N ASN A 118 -19.62 9.52 3.63
CA ASN A 118 -20.07 10.22 2.43
C ASN A 118 -21.15 9.44 1.68
N LEU A 119 -21.01 8.12 1.49
CA LEU A 119 -22.04 7.30 0.86
C LEU A 119 -23.37 7.34 1.63
N ALA A 120 -23.32 7.40 2.97
CA ALA A 120 -24.50 7.47 3.81
C ALA A 120 -25.21 8.84 3.75
N ARG A 121 -24.47 9.94 3.61
CA ARG A 121 -25.02 11.31 3.58
C ARG A 121 -25.35 11.80 2.18
N TYR A 122 -24.51 11.44 1.22
CA TYR A 122 -24.50 11.92 -0.15
C TYR A 122 -24.18 10.75 -1.10
N PRO A 123 -25.18 9.92 -1.48
CA PRO A 123 -24.95 8.72 -2.29
C PRO A 123 -24.26 8.98 -3.63
N GLU A 124 -24.34 10.22 -4.14
CA GLU A 124 -23.73 10.61 -5.42
C GLU A 124 -22.38 11.35 -5.29
N SER A 125 -21.81 11.42 -4.08
CA SER A 125 -20.63 12.25 -3.75
C SER A 125 -19.31 11.85 -4.42
N GLY A 126 -19.23 10.66 -5.04
CA GLY A 126 -17.99 10.19 -5.67
C GLY A 126 -16.89 9.89 -4.64
N VAL A 127 -16.77 8.64 -4.21
CA VAL A 127 -15.82 8.23 -3.15
C VAL A 127 -14.62 7.43 -3.66
N VAL A 128 -14.46 7.38 -4.99
CA VAL A 128 -13.44 6.56 -5.66
C VAL A 128 -12.03 6.87 -5.16
N GLU A 129 -11.66 8.14 -5.06
CA GLU A 129 -10.29 8.51 -4.65
C GLU A 129 -9.96 8.05 -3.22
N TYR A 130 -10.91 8.25 -2.29
CA TYR A 130 -10.77 7.83 -0.90
C TYR A 130 -10.70 6.31 -0.77
N ALA A 131 -11.58 5.59 -1.48
CA ALA A 131 -11.59 4.13 -1.49
C ALA A 131 -10.31 3.55 -2.12
N ALA A 132 -9.88 4.09 -3.27
CA ALA A 132 -8.66 3.68 -3.96
C ALA A 132 -7.39 3.97 -3.16
N THR A 133 -7.43 4.95 -2.26
CA THR A 133 -6.31 5.24 -1.35
C THR A 133 -6.33 4.34 -0.12
N ALA A 134 -7.49 4.13 0.50
CA ALA A 134 -7.58 3.36 1.74
C ALA A 134 -7.39 1.85 1.55
N LEU A 135 -7.95 1.28 0.47
CA LEU A 135 -7.96 -0.17 0.26
C LEU A 135 -6.55 -0.78 0.14
N PRO A 136 -5.62 -0.21 -0.65
CA PRO A 136 -4.25 -0.74 -0.71
C PRO A 136 -3.51 -0.61 0.61
N ILE A 137 -3.73 0.48 1.36
CA ILE A 137 -3.09 0.69 2.66
C ILE A 137 -3.54 -0.40 3.62
N LEU A 138 -4.85 -0.67 3.73
CA LEU A 138 -5.39 -1.73 4.57
C LEU A 138 -4.92 -3.12 4.15
N ALA A 139 -4.86 -3.39 2.84
CA ALA A 139 -4.43 -4.69 2.33
C ALA A 139 -2.97 -5.04 2.67
N LEU A 140 -2.15 -4.02 2.98
CA LEU A 140 -0.74 -4.17 3.32
C LEU A 140 -0.45 -4.07 4.83
N VAL A 141 -1.47 -3.84 5.65
CA VAL A 141 -1.37 -4.01 7.11
C VAL A 141 -1.43 -5.52 7.40
N ILE A 142 -0.38 -6.07 8.02
CA ILE A 142 -0.23 -7.51 8.35
C ILE A 142 0.34 -7.64 9.76
#